data_AF-A0A345ZPW0-F1
#
_entry.id   AF-A0A345ZPW0-F1
#
_cell.length_a   1.000
_cell.length_b   1.000
_cell.length_c   1.000
_cell.angle_alpha   90.00
_cell.angle_beta   90.00
_cell.angle_gamma   90.00
#
_symmetry.space_group_name_H-M   'P 1'
#
loop_
_entity.id
_entity.type
_entity.pdbx_description
1 polymer ?
#
loop_
_entity_poly.entity_id
_entity_poly.type
_entity_poly.pdbx_seq_one_letter_code
_entity_poly.pdbx_strand_id
1 'polypeptide(L)' 'GIDVLLSAKRVGPTGKAYGLDMTGEMLALARDNQAKSGLTNVEFLEGEIEHIPLPDNSVDVIISNCVINL' A
#
# COMPACT_ATOMS: atom_id res chain seq x y z
N GLY A 1 -1.83 5.46 -3.56
CA GLY A 1 -1.39 4.60 -4.69
C GLY A 1 0.08 4.80 -5.05
N ILE A 2 0.45 5.99 -5.52
CA ILE A 2 1.81 6.28 -6.04
C ILE A 2 2.92 5.97 -5.01
N ASP A 3 2.77 6.40 -3.76
CA ASP A 3 3.78 6.18 -2.72
C ASP A 3 4.05 4.70 -2.45
N VAL A 4 3.04 3.85 -2.58
CA VAL A 4 3.17 2.39 -2.44
C VAL A 4 4.02 1.82 -3.58
N LEU A 5 3.80 2.29 -4.82
CA LEU A 5 4.60 1.86 -5.98
C LEU A 5 6.04 2.34 -5.90
N LEU A 6 6.27 3.57 -5.40
CA LEU A 6 7.61 4.09 -5.15
C LEU A 6 8.32 3.31 -4.04
N SER A 7 7.59 2.99 -2.97
CA SER A 7 8.11 2.19 -1.85
C SER A 7 8.48 0.78 -2.31
N ALA A 8 7.64 0.12 -3.12
CA ALA A 8 7.92 -1.20 -3.68
C ALA A 8 9.22 -1.24 -4.51
N LYS A 9 9.50 -0.19 -5.27
CA LYS A 9 10.80 -0.05 -5.96
C LYS A 9 11.95 0.13 -4.97
N ARG A 10 11.74 0.91 -3.91
CA ARG A 10 12.78 1.28 -2.93
C ARG A 10 13.20 0.09 -2.05
N VAL A 11 12.25 -0.74 -1.63
CA VAL A 11 12.50 -1.93 -0.80
C VAL A 11 13.10 -3.10 -1.59
N GLY A 12 13.14 -2.99 -2.92
CA GLY A 12 13.71 -4.00 -3.81
C GLY A 12 12.84 -5.27 -3.94
N PRO A 13 13.30 -6.25 -4.74
CA PRO A 13 12.48 -7.40 -5.14
C PRO A 13 12.15 -8.37 -3.99
N THR A 14 12.93 -8.35 -2.91
CA THR A 14 12.70 -9.18 -1.72
C THR A 14 11.81 -8.49 -0.69
N GLY A 15 11.64 -7.17 -0.79
CA GLY A 15 10.75 -6.41 0.06
C GLY A 15 9.34 -6.34 -0.52
N LYS A 16 8.37 -5.97 0.31
CA LYS A 16 6.96 -5.84 -0.07
C LYS A 16 6.39 -4.51 0.39
N ALA A 17 5.53 -3.89 -0.42
CA ALA A 17 4.79 -2.70 -0.05
C ALA A 17 3.29 -2.98 -0.03
N TYR A 18 2.63 -2.50 1.02
CA TYR A 18 1.18 -2.56 1.16
C TYR A 18 0.60 -1.16 1.02
N GLY A 19 -0.52 -1.05 0.31
CA GLY A 19 -1.38 0.13 0.32
C GLY A 19 -2.72 -0.20 0.95
N LEU A 20 -3.18 0.62 1.88
CA LEU A 20 -4.50 0.50 2.50
C LEU A 20 -5.36 1.68 2.06
N ASP A 21 -6.59 1.40 1.63
CA ASP A 21 -7.61 2.42 1.35
C ASP A 21 -9.00 1.84 1.64
N MET A 22 -9.93 2.69 2.05
CA MET A 22 -11.30 2.25 2.36
C MET A 22 -12.20 2.21 1.13
N THR A 23 -11.81 2.87 0.04
CA THR A 23 -12.67 3.05 -1.13
C THR A 23 -12.28 2.14 -2.29
N GLY A 24 -13.25 1.40 -2.81
CA GLY A 24 -13.04 0.53 -3.97
C GLY A 24 -12.55 1.27 -5.22
N GLU A 25 -12.94 2.53 -5.41
CA GLU A 25 -12.50 3.37 -6.54
C GLU A 25 -10.98 3.64 -6.48
N MET A 26 -10.46 4.06 -5.32
CA MET A 26 -9.03 4.32 -5.16
C MET A 26 -8.21 3.05 -5.27
N LEU A 27 -8.73 1.92 -4.76
CA LEU A 27 -8.08 0.61 -4.90
C LEU A 27 -8.06 0.14 -6.36
N ALA A 28 -9.14 0.34 -7.10
CA ALA A 28 -9.20 0.01 -8.53
C ALA A 28 -8.14 0.82 -9.29
N LEU A 29 -8.09 2.14 -9.08
CA LEU A 29 -7.07 3.00 -9.68
C LEU A 29 -5.65 2.58 -9.30
N ALA A 30 -5.42 2.21 -8.04
CA ALA A 30 -4.11 1.78 -7.54
C ALA A 30 -3.66 0.46 -8.18
N ARG A 31 -4.56 -0.53 -8.30
CA ARG A 31 -4.29 -1.81 -8.97
C ARG A 31 -4.02 -1.62 -10.46
N ASP A 32 -4.73 -0.71 -11.12
CA ASP A 32 -4.50 -0.36 -12.52
C ASP A 32 -3.09 0.23 -12.73
N ASN A 33 -2.66 1.10 -11.82
CA ASN A 33 -1.31 1.66 -11.83
C ASN A 33 -0.23 0.60 -11.50
N GLN A 34 -0.52 -0.34 -10.60
CA GLN A 34 0.36 -1.48 -10.35
C GLN A 34 0.56 -2.32 -11.62
N ALA A 35 -0.53 -2.68 -12.31
CA ALA A 35 -0.47 -3.46 -13.55
C ALA A 35 0.40 -2.75 -14.61
N LYS A 36 0.23 -1.44 -14.78
CA LYS A 36 1.04 -0.62 -15.69
C LYS A 36 2.51 -0.53 -15.28
N SER A 37 2.82 -0.65 -13.99
CA SER A 37 4.19 -0.55 -13.47
C SER A 37 5.01 -1.84 -13.61
N GLY A 38 4.35 -2.99 -13.77
CA GLY A 38 5.01 -4.30 -13.78
C GLY A 38 5.54 -4.78 -12.41
N LEU A 39 5.23 -4.06 -11.33
CA LEU A 39 5.67 -4.42 -9.98
C LEU A 39 4.82 -5.57 -9.42
N THR A 40 5.50 -6.61 -8.94
CA THR A 40 4.88 -7.81 -8.38
C THR A 40 4.89 -7.86 -6.86
N ASN A 41 5.63 -6.95 -6.21
CA ASN A 41 5.80 -6.88 -4.77
C ASN A 41 4.94 -5.78 -4.11
N VAL A 42 3.76 -5.53 -4.67
CA VAL A 42 2.76 -4.57 -4.20
C VAL A 42 1.46 -5.29 -3.90
N GLU A 43 0.83 -4.98 -2.78
CA GLU A 43 -0.51 -5.46 -2.44
C GLU A 43 -1.40 -4.31 -1.95
N PHE A 44 -2.62 -4.21 -2.47
CA PHE A 44 -3.61 -3.22 -2.06
C PHE A 44 -4.74 -3.88 -1.27
N LEU A 45 -4.87 -3.46 -0.02
CA LEU A 45 -5.82 -3.94 0.97
C LEU A 45 -6.98 -2.96 1.10
N GLU A 46 -8.19 -3.50 1.23
CA GLU A 46 -9.38 -2.71 1.53
C GLU A 46 -9.61 -2.70 3.03
N GLY A 47 -9.77 -1.52 3.61
CA GLY A 47 -10.03 -1.35 5.03
C GLY A 47 -9.81 0.06 5.53
N GLU A 48 -10.18 0.29 6.78
CA GLU A 48 -9.97 1.54 7.51
C GLU A 48 -8.64 1.51 8.26
N ILE A 49 -8.04 2.67 8.50
CA ILE A 49 -6.73 2.76 9.17
C ILE A 49 -6.77 2.30 10.63
N GLU A 50 -7.97 2.33 11.24
CA GLU A 50 -8.26 1.83 12.58
C GLU A 50 -8.35 0.30 12.64
N HIS A 51 -8.56 -0.35 11.48
CA HIS A 51 -8.79 -1.80 11.36
C HIS A 51 -7.96 -2.40 10.22
N ILE A 52 -6.64 -2.30 10.34
CA ILE A 52 -5.70 -2.78 9.32
C ILE A 52 -5.78 -4.33 9.22
N PRO A 53 -6.06 -4.91 8.05
CA PRO A 53 -6.20 -6.35 7.87
C PRO A 53 -4.84 -7.03 7.69
N LEU A 54 -3.90 -6.78 8.61
CA LEU A 54 -2.58 -7.40 8.63
C LEU A 54 -2.31 -8.04 10.01
N PRO A 55 -1.52 -9.12 10.07
CA PRO A 55 -1.10 -9.69 11.35
C PRO A 55 -0.25 -8.72 12.17
N ASP A 56 -0.23 -8.91 13.48
CA ASP A 56 0.69 -8.20 14.38
C ASP A 56 2.15 -8.40 13.96
N ASN A 57 2.98 -7.37 14.14
CA ASN A 57 4.43 -7.40 13.86
C ASN A 57 4.79 -7.85 12.43
N SER A 58 3.94 -7.54 11.44
CA SER A 58 4.11 -7.97 10.05
C SER A 58 4.77 -6.95 9.12
N VAL A 59 5.01 -5.72 9.59
CA VAL A 59 5.58 -4.62 8.80
C VAL A 59 6.74 -3.96 9.54
N ASP A 60 7.81 -3.65 8.80
CA ASP A 60 9.01 -3.03 9.36
C ASP A 60 8.89 -1.49 9.47
N VAL A 61 8.12 -0.88 8.55
CA VAL A 61 7.99 0.58 8.41
C VAL A 61 6.57 0.95 8.00
N ILE A 62 6.04 2.02 8.60
CA ILE A 62 4.75 2.61 8.26
C ILE A 62 4.99 4.02 7.72
N ILE A 63 4.33 4.35 6.61
CA ILE A 63 4.32 5.70 6.03
C ILE A 63 2.89 6.21 5.93
N SER A 64 2.70 7.50 6.17
CA SER A 64 1.42 8.19 6.01
C SER A 64 1.70 9.65 5.68
N ASN A 65 0.87 10.25 4.82
CA ASN A 65 0.93 11.67 4.52
C ASN A 65 -0.49 12.25 4.60
N CYS A 66 -0.70 13.17 5.55
CA CYS A 66 -1.97 13.89 5.78
C CYS A 66 -3.21 13.02 6.03
N VAL A 67 -3.07 11.73 6.33
CA VAL A 67 -4.19 10.85 6.70
C VAL A 67 -4.55 11.00 8.17
N ILE A 68 -3.55 11.24 9.02
CA ILE A 68 -3.75 11.46 10.46
C ILE A 68 -3.69 12.96 10.72
N ASN A 69 -4.78 13.52 11.25
CA ASN A 69 -4.81 14.88 11.75
C ASN A 69 -4.52 14.84 13.26
N LEU A 70 -3.24 15.01 13.63
CA LEU A 70 -2.75 15.00 15.02
C LEU A 70 -2.93 16.36 15.71
#